data_AF-A0A1B6CJT2-F1
#
_entry.id   AF-A0A1B6CJT2-F1
#
_cell.length_a   1.000
_cell.length_b   1.000
_cell.length_c   1.000
_cell.angle_alpha   90.00
_cell.angle_beta   90.00
_cell.angle_gamma   90.00
#
_symmetry.space_group_name_H-M   'P 1'
#
loop_
_entity.id
_entity.type
_entity.pdbx_description
1 polymer ?
#
loop_
_entity_poly.entity_id
_entity_poly.type
_entity_poly.pdbx_seq_one_letter_code
_entity_poly.pdbx_strand_id
1 'polypeptide(L)'
;MEFEINLQQMARVKVAILFWELKEVQDNVNDYLDRLFDLFYTNERFNNLIISVMKDSLGIVLPLSIQSQLNYTIREIGKKIRFWYIHVKNTWRICKVCNGGRDFVTKIYWTQYGTIDEVKIFKSSCVAFPMFNIAEIYNTPCDHFAELCNTSIDSIGTYGKCKSYLELYRSGNHRELGQHMQGLVRNNAAMQQQFHHSDPALLNVYMLKISVCEGNSLAVEYVWGKMNEKERRENLVKMATFSFLFYRNWSMMKDIFKYLVEQYLQIFMFFFNKMTIQEKEILYSCLPTFNWSIFILQMLMDSWPWQDHLIPVFSDLLRCSENGVKLVKEFLHYLKMKISDTRSNGDVYYNYFQNIYYKVIYNLPDDMKGVVEK
;
A
#
# COMPACT_ATOMS: atom_id res chain seq x y z
N MET A 1 1.24 -0.45 14.17
CA MET A 1 0.24 0.61 13.96
C MET A 1 -1.08 0.13 14.56
N GLU A 2 -1.56 0.73 15.65
CA GLU A 2 -2.88 0.41 16.24
C GLU A 2 -3.85 1.52 15.83
N PHE A 3 -4.69 1.23 14.86
CA PHE A 3 -5.86 2.05 14.62
C PHE A 3 -6.99 1.57 15.53
N GLU A 4 -7.89 2.47 15.92
CA GLU A 4 -9.17 2.07 16.49
C GLU A 4 -9.98 1.33 15.42
N ILE A 5 -9.87 0.01 15.41
CA ILE A 5 -10.74 -0.86 14.64
C ILE A 5 -11.93 -1.19 15.53
N ASN A 6 -13.14 -0.91 15.07
CA ASN A 6 -14.32 -1.39 15.80
C ASN A 6 -14.51 -2.90 15.57
N LEU A 7 -15.16 -3.57 16.54
CA LEU A 7 -15.41 -5.01 16.50
C LEU A 7 -16.15 -5.44 15.22
N GLN A 8 -17.04 -4.59 14.70
CA GLN A 8 -17.80 -4.87 13.49
C GLN A 8 -16.88 -4.98 12.26
N GLN A 9 -15.90 -4.09 12.12
CA GLN A 9 -14.91 -4.13 11.05
C GLN A 9 -14.03 -5.37 11.16
N MET A 10 -13.54 -5.70 12.35
CA MET A 10 -12.75 -6.93 12.57
C MET A 10 -13.56 -8.18 12.21
N ALA A 11 -14.82 -8.25 12.64
CA ALA A 11 -15.71 -9.36 12.32
C ALA A 11 -15.97 -9.46 10.81
N ARG A 12 -16.27 -8.34 10.14
CA ARG A 12 -16.47 -8.28 8.68
C ARG A 12 -15.25 -8.78 7.92
N VAL A 13 -14.06 -8.30 8.29
CA VAL A 13 -12.78 -8.74 7.70
C VAL A 13 -12.59 -10.24 7.90
N LYS A 14 -12.80 -10.73 9.12
CA LYS A 14 -12.64 -12.16 9.44
C LYS A 14 -13.61 -13.03 8.65
N VAL A 15 -14.88 -12.64 8.54
CA VAL A 15 -15.87 -13.35 7.71
C VAL A 15 -15.47 -13.33 6.24
N ALA A 16 -15.04 -12.18 5.72
CA ALA A 16 -14.57 -12.09 4.34
C ALA A 16 -13.35 -12.99 4.06
N ILE A 17 -12.41 -13.07 5.00
CA ILE A 17 -11.26 -13.99 4.93
C ILE A 17 -11.72 -15.45 4.90
N LEU A 18 -12.68 -15.84 5.74
CA LEU A 18 -13.17 -17.22 5.79
C LEU A 18 -13.71 -17.70 4.44
N PHE A 19 -14.38 -16.83 3.68
CA PHE A 19 -14.82 -17.16 2.32
C PHE A 19 -13.65 -17.46 1.38
N TRP A 20 -12.55 -16.72 1.50
CA TRP A 20 -11.34 -16.97 0.73
C TRP A 20 -10.59 -18.21 1.20
N GLU A 21 -10.69 -18.59 2.49
CA GLU A 21 -10.04 -19.76 3.08
C GLU A 21 -10.82 -21.08 2.86
N LEU A 22 -12.02 -21.03 2.27
CA LEU A 22 -12.75 -22.24 1.89
C LEU A 22 -11.90 -23.10 0.95
N LYS A 23 -11.83 -24.40 1.21
CA LYS A 23 -10.97 -25.33 0.46
C LYS A 23 -11.22 -25.25 -1.06
N GLU A 24 -12.48 -25.25 -1.49
CA GLU A 24 -12.83 -25.13 -2.91
C GLU A 24 -12.36 -23.81 -3.54
N VAL A 25 -12.43 -22.71 -2.79
CA VAL A 25 -11.94 -21.40 -3.25
C VAL A 25 -10.42 -21.42 -3.35
N GLN A 26 -9.74 -21.97 -2.34
CA GLN A 26 -8.28 -22.15 -2.36
C GLN A 26 -7.82 -23.05 -3.51
N ASP A 27 -8.54 -24.13 -3.80
CA ASP A 27 -8.25 -25.02 -4.93
C ASP A 27 -8.38 -24.28 -6.27
N ASN A 28 -9.41 -23.44 -6.42
CA ASN A 28 -9.58 -22.58 -7.60
C ASN A 28 -8.53 -21.47 -7.71
N VAL A 29 -8.13 -20.88 -6.59
CA VAL A 29 -7.02 -19.91 -6.54
C VAL A 29 -5.73 -20.60 -6.99
N ASN A 30 -5.41 -21.77 -6.45
CA ASN A 30 -4.22 -22.52 -6.81
C ASN A 30 -4.21 -22.95 -8.28
N ASP A 31 -5.34 -23.44 -8.82
CA ASP A 31 -5.44 -23.74 -10.27
C ASP A 31 -5.26 -22.48 -11.13
N TYR A 32 -5.82 -21.34 -10.71
CA TYR A 32 -5.57 -20.08 -11.41
C TYR A 32 -4.08 -19.71 -11.37
N LEU A 33 -3.42 -19.87 -10.23
CA LEU A 33 -2.01 -19.53 -10.04
C LEU A 33 -1.07 -20.42 -10.84
N ASP A 34 -1.31 -21.73 -10.82
CA ASP A 34 -0.52 -22.71 -11.58
C ASP A 34 -0.54 -22.37 -13.07
N ARG A 35 -1.70 -21.94 -13.58
CA ARG A 35 -1.85 -21.51 -14.98
C ARG A 35 -1.44 -20.06 -15.23
N LEU A 36 -1.34 -19.21 -14.21
CA LEU A 36 -0.81 -17.86 -14.33
C LEU A 36 0.67 -17.89 -14.75
N PHE A 37 1.39 -19.00 -14.53
CA PHE A 37 2.75 -19.18 -15.05
C PHE A 37 2.80 -19.26 -16.59
N ASP A 38 1.68 -19.52 -17.25
CA ASP A 38 1.53 -19.44 -18.69
C ASP A 38 1.17 -18.01 -19.13
N LEU A 39 1.91 -17.49 -20.12
CA LEU A 39 2.00 -16.06 -20.49
C LEU A 39 0.71 -15.38 -20.99
N PHE A 40 -0.45 -16.04 -20.99
CA PHE A 40 -1.68 -15.57 -21.63
C PHE A 40 -2.91 -15.50 -20.72
N TYR A 41 -2.76 -15.64 -19.41
CA TYR A 41 -3.92 -15.73 -18.52
C TYR A 41 -4.63 -14.39 -18.28
N THR A 42 -5.93 -14.34 -18.61
CA THR A 42 -6.74 -13.11 -18.61
C THR A 42 -7.21 -12.71 -17.21
N ASN A 43 -7.35 -11.40 -16.99
CA ASN A 43 -7.91 -10.81 -15.75
C ASN A 43 -9.33 -11.30 -15.45
N GLU A 44 -10.05 -11.75 -16.48
CA GLU A 44 -11.44 -12.16 -16.41
C GLU A 44 -11.66 -13.39 -15.53
N ARG A 45 -10.79 -14.41 -15.59
CA ARG A 45 -11.00 -15.63 -14.81
C ARG A 45 -10.92 -15.38 -13.30
N PHE A 46 -9.96 -14.57 -12.86
CA PHE A 46 -9.86 -14.23 -11.43
C PHE A 46 -11.01 -13.33 -10.97
N ASN A 47 -11.46 -12.41 -11.84
CA ASN A 47 -12.66 -11.62 -11.56
C ASN A 47 -13.91 -12.51 -11.44
N ASN A 48 -14.04 -13.55 -12.25
CA ASN A 48 -15.14 -14.52 -12.14
C ASN A 48 -15.07 -15.31 -10.83
N LEU A 49 -13.87 -15.69 -10.38
CA LEU A 49 -13.68 -16.32 -9.07
C LEU A 49 -14.13 -15.39 -7.94
N ILE A 50 -13.69 -14.13 -7.95
CA ILE A 50 -14.15 -13.10 -7.01
C ILE A 50 -15.68 -13.01 -6.99
N ILE A 51 -16.33 -12.95 -8.16
CA ILE A 51 -17.79 -12.88 -8.27
C ILE A 51 -18.46 -14.11 -7.67
N SER A 52 -17.89 -15.31 -7.89
CA SER A 52 -18.39 -16.54 -7.28
C SER A 52 -18.36 -16.48 -5.75
N VAL A 53 -17.21 -16.11 -5.18
CA VAL A 53 -17.05 -15.98 -3.72
C VAL A 53 -18.03 -14.94 -3.14
N MET A 54 -18.26 -13.84 -3.85
CA MET A 54 -19.27 -12.85 -3.45
C MET A 54 -20.70 -13.41 -3.48
N LYS A 55 -21.05 -14.26 -4.45
CA LYS A 55 -22.37 -14.91 -4.51
C LYS A 55 -22.57 -15.85 -3.34
N ASP A 56 -21.54 -16.61 -2.95
CA ASP A 56 -21.61 -17.53 -1.81
C ASP A 56 -21.91 -16.76 -0.51
N SER A 57 -21.40 -15.53 -0.39
CA SER A 57 -21.69 -14.68 0.76
C SER A 57 -23.13 -14.19 0.87
N LEU A 58 -23.93 -14.29 -0.19
CA LEU A 58 -25.38 -13.99 -0.15
C LEU A 58 -26.17 -15.07 0.58
N GLY A 59 -25.57 -16.24 0.82
CA GLY A 59 -26.16 -17.27 1.68
C GLY A 59 -26.24 -16.88 3.16
N ILE A 60 -25.50 -15.84 3.58
CA ILE A 60 -25.59 -15.28 4.93
C ILE A 60 -26.67 -14.20 4.95
N VAL A 61 -27.65 -14.35 5.84
CA VAL A 61 -28.71 -13.34 6.03
C VAL A 61 -28.16 -12.17 6.85
N LEU A 62 -27.81 -11.06 6.19
CA LEU A 62 -27.36 -9.81 6.80
C LEU A 62 -28.22 -8.62 6.36
N PRO A 63 -28.32 -7.55 7.17
CA PRO A 63 -28.88 -6.28 6.72
C PRO A 63 -28.17 -5.77 5.45
N LEU A 64 -28.91 -5.20 4.51
CA LEU A 64 -28.39 -4.78 3.20
C LEU A 64 -27.14 -3.90 3.28
N SER A 65 -27.10 -2.97 4.24
CA SER A 65 -25.95 -2.09 4.47
C SER A 65 -24.70 -2.88 4.88
N ILE A 66 -24.84 -3.91 5.71
CA ILE A 66 -23.74 -4.78 6.15
C ILE A 66 -23.34 -5.73 5.02
N GLN A 67 -24.31 -6.30 4.29
CA GLN A 67 -24.04 -7.17 3.14
C GLN A 67 -23.22 -6.45 2.07
N SER A 68 -23.56 -5.19 1.74
CA SER A 68 -22.79 -4.41 0.76
C SER A 68 -21.33 -4.20 1.20
N GLN A 69 -21.08 -4.00 2.49
CA GLN A 69 -19.73 -3.82 3.03
C GLN A 69 -18.96 -5.14 3.04
N LEU A 70 -19.61 -6.25 3.38
CA LEU A 70 -19.02 -7.58 3.34
C LEU A 70 -18.62 -7.94 1.90
N ASN A 71 -19.52 -7.79 0.94
CA ASN A 71 -19.26 -8.06 -0.47
C ASN A 71 -18.12 -7.19 -1.02
N TYR A 72 -18.08 -5.90 -0.66
CA TYR A 72 -16.97 -5.03 -1.00
C TYR A 72 -15.65 -5.54 -0.40
N THR A 73 -15.65 -5.91 0.88
CA THR A 73 -14.46 -6.45 1.58
C THR A 73 -13.96 -7.74 0.93
N ILE A 74 -14.85 -8.70 0.63
CA ILE A 74 -14.51 -9.94 -0.08
C ILE A 74 -13.82 -9.63 -1.41
N ARG A 75 -14.35 -8.67 -2.18
CA ARG A 75 -13.79 -8.31 -3.47
C ARG A 75 -12.41 -7.68 -3.37
N GLU A 76 -12.22 -6.76 -2.44
CA GLU A 76 -10.93 -6.10 -2.24
C GLU A 76 -9.87 -7.07 -1.69
N ILE A 77 -10.25 -8.02 -0.81
CA ILE A 77 -9.37 -9.13 -0.42
C ILE A 77 -8.93 -9.93 -1.64
N GLY A 78 -9.86 -10.33 -2.51
CA GLY A 78 -9.54 -11.04 -3.76
C GLY A 78 -8.54 -10.28 -4.64
N LYS A 79 -8.75 -8.97 -4.84
CA LYS A 79 -7.78 -8.15 -5.57
C LYS A 79 -6.40 -8.16 -4.93
N LYS A 80 -6.31 -8.06 -3.59
CA LYS A 80 -5.02 -8.10 -2.88
C LYS A 80 -4.30 -9.42 -3.08
N ILE A 81 -5.03 -10.53 -2.99
CA ILE A 81 -4.52 -11.88 -3.32
C ILE A 81 -3.88 -11.84 -4.71
N ARG A 82 -4.60 -11.37 -5.72
CA ARG A 82 -4.10 -11.27 -7.10
C ARG A 82 -2.88 -10.34 -7.24
N PHE A 83 -2.91 -9.15 -6.65
CA PHE A 83 -1.80 -8.19 -6.75
C PHE A 83 -0.54 -8.71 -6.07
N TRP A 84 -0.67 -9.35 -4.91
CA TRP A 84 0.43 -10.04 -4.25
C TRP A 84 1.04 -11.12 -5.14
N TYR A 85 0.20 -11.93 -5.77
CA TYR A 85 0.68 -12.97 -6.68
C TYR A 85 1.43 -12.42 -7.89
N ILE A 86 0.90 -11.38 -8.53
CA ILE A 86 1.57 -10.71 -9.64
C ILE A 86 2.91 -10.12 -9.16
N HIS A 87 2.95 -9.53 -7.97
CA HIS A 87 4.18 -8.99 -7.38
C HIS A 87 5.21 -10.10 -7.12
N VAL A 88 4.84 -11.15 -6.37
CA VAL A 88 5.73 -12.27 -6.05
C VAL A 88 6.26 -12.92 -7.33
N LYS A 89 5.38 -13.16 -8.32
CA LYS A 89 5.78 -13.71 -9.62
C LYS A 89 6.82 -12.84 -10.33
N ASN A 90 6.65 -11.53 -10.36
CA ASN A 90 7.54 -10.65 -11.11
C ASN A 90 8.87 -10.39 -10.37
N THR A 91 8.83 -10.38 -9.04
CA THR A 91 10.01 -10.06 -8.21
C THR A 91 10.83 -11.30 -7.85
N TRP A 92 10.20 -12.47 -7.70
CA TRP A 92 10.83 -13.68 -7.14
C TRP A 92 10.91 -14.86 -8.12
N ARG A 93 10.60 -14.63 -9.41
CA ARG A 93 10.50 -15.65 -10.47
C ARG A 93 11.66 -16.65 -10.53
N ILE A 94 12.85 -16.23 -10.13
CA ILE A 94 14.13 -16.92 -10.35
C ILE A 94 14.64 -17.62 -9.06
N CYS A 95 13.97 -17.42 -7.93
CA CYS A 95 14.40 -17.94 -6.63
C CYS A 95 14.17 -19.46 -6.53
N LYS A 96 15.20 -20.30 -6.77
CA LYS A 96 15.06 -21.76 -6.64
C LYS A 96 14.83 -22.23 -5.19
N VAL A 97 15.35 -21.49 -4.19
CA VAL A 97 15.20 -21.81 -2.76
C VAL A 97 13.74 -21.70 -2.30
N CYS A 98 13.01 -20.73 -2.82
CA CYS A 98 11.59 -20.50 -2.53
C CYS A 98 10.67 -20.97 -3.67
N ASN A 99 11.15 -21.89 -4.51
CA ASN A 99 10.44 -22.45 -5.66
C ASN A 99 9.76 -21.39 -6.57
N GLY A 100 10.50 -20.34 -6.93
CA GLY A 100 10.02 -19.22 -7.75
C GLY A 100 9.00 -18.33 -7.05
N GLY A 101 8.97 -18.35 -5.72
CA GLY A 101 7.98 -17.67 -4.90
C GLY A 101 6.67 -18.44 -4.71
N ARG A 102 6.57 -19.69 -5.20
CA ARG A 102 5.37 -20.53 -5.12
C ARG A 102 4.92 -20.75 -3.67
N ASP A 103 5.86 -20.90 -2.74
CA ASP A 103 5.55 -21.14 -1.33
C ASP A 103 5.02 -19.89 -0.60
N PHE A 104 5.22 -18.70 -1.17
CA PHE A 104 4.66 -17.44 -0.65
C PHE A 104 3.26 -17.14 -1.18
N VAL A 105 2.82 -17.91 -2.19
CA VAL A 105 1.50 -17.74 -2.81
C VAL A 105 0.48 -18.80 -2.39
N THR A 106 0.93 -19.99 -1.98
CA THR A 106 0.06 -21.08 -1.51
C THR A 106 -0.47 -20.88 -0.08
N LYS A 107 0.17 -20.02 0.73
CA LYS A 107 -0.25 -19.73 2.10
C LYS A 107 -0.24 -18.23 2.38
N ILE A 108 -1.40 -17.60 2.25
CA ILE A 108 -1.58 -16.19 2.59
C ILE A 108 -1.95 -16.09 4.08
N TYR A 109 -1.26 -15.21 4.79
CA TYR A 109 -1.68 -14.78 6.12
C TYR A 109 -2.23 -13.36 6.05
N TRP A 110 -3.14 -13.06 6.97
CA TRP A 110 -3.87 -11.81 7.02
C TRP A 110 -3.56 -11.04 8.29
N THR A 111 -3.41 -9.73 8.17
CA THR A 111 -3.43 -8.82 9.31
C THR A 111 -4.85 -8.66 9.83
N GLN A 112 -5.02 -8.09 11.02
CA GLN A 112 -6.34 -7.74 11.56
C GLN A 112 -7.13 -6.72 10.70
N TYR A 113 -6.45 -6.01 9.79
CA TYR A 113 -7.04 -5.09 8.84
C TYR A 113 -7.43 -5.78 7.52
N GLY A 114 -7.12 -7.08 7.39
CA GLY A 114 -7.33 -7.89 6.18
C GLY A 114 -6.41 -7.53 5.02
N THR A 115 -5.29 -6.86 5.31
CA THR A 115 -4.14 -6.80 4.39
C THR A 115 -3.28 -8.06 4.54
N ILE A 116 -2.36 -8.27 3.60
CA ILE A 116 -1.46 -9.42 3.62
C ILE A 116 -0.39 -9.22 4.71
N ASP A 117 -0.21 -10.24 5.54
CA ASP A 117 0.82 -10.29 6.58
C ASP A 117 2.10 -10.88 6.00
N GLU A 118 2.86 -10.02 5.33
CA GLU A 118 4.13 -10.37 4.68
C GLU A 118 5.11 -11.00 5.66
N VAL A 119 5.27 -10.42 6.86
CA VAL A 119 6.18 -10.94 7.89
C VAL A 119 5.83 -12.38 8.24
N LYS A 120 4.55 -12.68 8.45
CA LYS A 120 4.12 -14.03 8.83
C LYS A 120 4.25 -15.01 7.67
N ILE A 121 3.94 -14.59 6.44
CA ILE A 121 4.21 -15.38 5.23
C ILE A 121 5.68 -15.75 5.18
N PHE A 122 6.56 -14.75 5.19
CA PHE A 122 8.00 -14.96 5.09
C PHE A 122 8.56 -15.80 6.23
N LYS A 123 8.19 -15.52 7.48
CA LYS A 123 8.62 -16.34 8.63
C LYS A 123 8.17 -17.79 8.52
N SER A 124 6.99 -18.04 7.95
CA SER A 124 6.45 -19.40 7.84
C SER A 124 7.01 -20.19 6.67
N SER A 125 7.50 -19.53 5.62
CA SER A 125 8.10 -20.19 4.46
C SER A 125 9.63 -20.26 4.54
N CYS A 126 10.27 -19.34 5.28
CA CYS A 126 11.74 -19.29 5.48
C CYS A 126 12.21 -19.94 6.79
N VAL A 127 11.44 -20.85 7.39
CA VAL A 127 11.70 -21.48 8.71
C VAL A 127 13.07 -22.19 8.77
N ALA A 128 13.64 -22.59 7.62
CA ALA A 128 14.97 -23.19 7.55
C ALA A 128 16.14 -22.21 7.75
N PHE A 129 15.90 -20.89 7.74
CA PHE A 129 16.93 -19.85 7.84
C PHE A 129 16.62 -18.86 8.98
N PRO A 130 16.97 -19.20 10.23
CA PRO A 130 16.67 -18.39 11.42
C PRO A 130 17.40 -17.03 11.48
N MET A 131 18.21 -16.67 10.48
CA MET A 131 19.01 -15.43 10.48
C MET A 131 18.32 -14.22 9.84
N PHE A 132 17.18 -14.37 9.14
CA PHE A 132 16.58 -13.24 8.42
C PHE A 132 15.79 -12.27 9.33
N ASN A 133 16.33 -11.08 9.53
CA ASN A 133 15.63 -9.90 10.03
C ASN A 133 14.69 -9.34 8.93
N ILE A 134 13.60 -8.66 9.32
CA ILE A 134 12.59 -8.09 8.41
C ILE A 134 13.20 -7.27 7.25
N ALA A 135 14.26 -6.51 7.48
CA ALA A 135 14.99 -5.77 6.45
C ALA A 135 15.77 -6.67 5.48
N GLU A 136 16.22 -7.86 5.89
CA GLU A 136 16.87 -8.85 5.01
C GLU A 136 15.86 -9.56 4.12
N ILE A 137 14.64 -9.77 4.60
CA ILE A 137 13.58 -10.45 3.84
C ILE A 137 13.28 -9.74 2.52
N TYR A 138 13.35 -8.40 2.47
CA TYR A 138 13.14 -7.62 1.24
C TYR A 138 14.42 -7.37 0.42
N ASN A 139 15.58 -7.59 1.03
CA ASN A 139 16.90 -7.29 0.45
C ASN A 139 17.69 -8.53 0.05
N THR A 140 17.15 -9.71 0.29
CA THR A 140 17.75 -10.96 -0.16
C THR A 140 17.18 -11.25 -1.54
N PRO A 141 17.85 -10.85 -2.65
CA PRO A 141 17.75 -11.70 -3.82
C PRO A 141 18.13 -13.08 -3.33
N CYS A 142 17.29 -14.08 -3.61
CA CYS A 142 17.64 -15.48 -3.36
C CYS A 142 19.12 -15.69 -3.68
N ASP A 143 19.89 -16.35 -2.81
CA ASP A 143 21.35 -16.52 -3.01
C ASP A 143 21.68 -17.05 -4.43
N HIS A 144 20.75 -17.81 -5.02
CA HIS A 144 20.83 -18.29 -6.39
C HIS A 144 20.54 -17.23 -7.48
N PHE A 145 19.72 -16.20 -7.23
CA PHE A 145 19.61 -15.01 -8.09
C PHE A 145 20.90 -14.20 -8.06
N ALA A 146 21.55 -14.08 -6.90
CA ALA A 146 22.86 -13.45 -6.78
C ALA A 146 23.94 -14.25 -7.57
N GLU A 147 23.93 -15.59 -7.49
CA GLU A 147 24.77 -16.45 -8.34
C GLU A 147 24.45 -16.31 -9.83
N LEU A 148 23.18 -16.30 -10.23
CA LEU A 148 22.78 -16.16 -11.64
C LEU A 148 23.19 -14.81 -12.21
N CYS A 149 23.01 -13.71 -11.46
CA CYS A 149 23.59 -12.42 -11.81
C CYS A 149 25.11 -12.52 -11.93
N ASN A 150 25.81 -13.18 -11.00
CA ASN A 150 27.26 -13.36 -11.09
C ASN A 150 27.71 -14.17 -12.33
N THR A 151 26.93 -15.16 -12.76
CA THR A 151 27.25 -15.98 -13.95
C THR A 151 26.82 -15.35 -15.29
N SER A 152 25.92 -14.36 -15.29
CA SER A 152 25.48 -13.66 -16.51
C SER A 152 26.23 -12.34 -16.76
N ILE A 153 27.11 -11.93 -15.83
CA ILE A 153 27.99 -10.75 -15.92
C ILE A 153 28.99 -10.82 -17.10
N ASP A 154 29.31 -12.00 -17.63
CA ASP A 154 30.24 -12.12 -18.76
C ASP A 154 29.65 -11.64 -20.10
N SER A 155 28.35 -11.33 -20.18
CA SER A 155 27.68 -11.00 -21.46
C SER A 155 26.94 -9.64 -21.49
N ILE A 156 26.82 -8.95 -20.35
CA ILE A 156 26.16 -7.63 -20.28
C ILE A 156 27.07 -6.69 -19.47
N GLY A 157 27.77 -5.81 -20.18
CA GLY A 157 28.72 -4.89 -19.60
C GLY A 157 28.16 -4.06 -18.43
N THR A 158 29.02 -3.83 -17.43
CA THR A 158 28.91 -2.78 -16.40
C THR A 158 27.79 -2.88 -15.35
N TYR A 159 27.50 -4.07 -14.83
CA TYR A 159 26.93 -4.20 -13.48
C TYR A 159 27.90 -4.97 -12.59
N GLY A 160 28.88 -4.27 -12.01
CA GLY A 160 29.72 -4.82 -10.95
C GLY A 160 28.87 -5.22 -9.75
N LYS A 161 29.30 -6.25 -9.00
CA LYS A 161 28.68 -6.77 -7.76
C LYS A 161 27.80 -5.71 -7.07
N CYS A 162 26.50 -5.70 -7.35
CA CYS A 162 25.58 -4.77 -6.70
C CYS A 162 25.49 -5.23 -5.25
N LYS A 163 26.29 -4.62 -4.37
CA LYS A 163 26.04 -4.73 -2.93
C LYS A 163 24.61 -4.25 -2.70
N SER A 164 23.80 -5.03 -2.00
CA SER A 164 22.45 -4.57 -1.65
C SER A 164 22.59 -3.32 -0.77
N TYR A 165 21.63 -2.39 -0.83
CA TYR A 165 21.70 -1.22 0.05
C TYR A 165 21.71 -1.63 1.54
N LEU A 166 21.20 -2.83 1.88
CA LEU A 166 21.35 -3.40 3.21
C LEU A 166 22.79 -3.79 3.56
N GLU A 167 23.55 -4.36 2.62
CA GLU A 167 24.98 -4.62 2.81
C GLU A 167 25.76 -3.31 2.97
N LEU A 168 25.39 -2.28 2.20
CA LEU A 168 25.95 -0.93 2.35
C LEU A 168 25.63 -0.34 3.73
N TYR A 169 24.40 -0.54 4.21
CA TYR A 169 23.99 -0.14 5.56
C TYR A 169 24.79 -0.86 6.65
N ARG A 170 24.91 -2.19 6.56
CA ARG A 170 25.67 -3.00 7.54
C ARG A 170 27.14 -2.66 7.60
N SER A 171 27.73 -2.34 6.45
CA SER A 171 29.12 -1.93 6.36
C SER A 171 29.35 -0.46 6.74
N GLY A 172 28.29 0.30 7.07
CA GLY A 172 28.38 1.72 7.37
C GLY A 172 28.80 2.58 6.17
N ASN A 173 28.63 2.06 4.95
CA ASN A 173 29.06 2.71 3.71
C ASN A 173 28.07 3.80 3.26
N HIS A 174 28.12 4.92 3.96
CA HIS A 174 27.27 6.09 3.72
C HIS A 174 27.42 6.67 2.31
N ARG A 175 28.62 6.60 1.71
CA ARG A 175 28.90 7.17 0.38
C ARG A 175 28.13 6.42 -0.70
N GLU A 176 28.24 5.10 -0.74
CA GLU A 176 27.55 4.28 -1.74
C GLU A 176 26.02 4.29 -1.49
N LEU A 177 25.57 4.35 -0.24
CA LEU A 177 24.15 4.57 0.07
C LEU A 177 23.63 5.91 -0.47
N GLY A 178 24.40 6.98 -0.28
CA GLY A 178 24.07 8.30 -0.83
C GLY A 178 24.00 8.29 -2.35
N GLN A 179 24.93 7.60 -3.02
CA GLN A 179 24.92 7.43 -4.49
C GLN A 179 23.72 6.61 -4.97
N HIS A 180 23.40 5.52 -4.27
CA HIS A 180 22.23 4.70 -4.55
C HIS A 180 20.94 5.53 -4.45
N MET A 181 20.81 6.30 -3.37
CA MET A 181 19.70 7.22 -3.15
C MET A 181 19.59 8.28 -4.26
N GLN A 182 20.71 8.90 -4.66
CA GLN A 182 20.74 9.85 -5.79
C GLN A 182 20.27 9.20 -7.09
N GLY A 183 20.62 7.93 -7.31
CA GLY A 183 20.13 7.13 -8.43
C GLY A 183 18.60 6.99 -8.42
N LEU A 184 18.01 6.65 -7.27
CA LEU A 184 16.56 6.48 -7.12
C LEU A 184 15.76 7.75 -7.44
N VAL A 185 16.31 8.93 -7.11
CA VAL A 185 15.63 10.22 -7.30
C VAL A 185 16.12 11.02 -8.51
N ARG A 186 16.97 10.41 -9.35
CA ARG A 186 17.62 11.09 -10.50
C ARG A 186 16.62 11.72 -11.48
N ASN A 187 15.41 11.17 -11.57
CA ASN A 187 14.39 11.63 -12.51
C ASN A 187 13.29 12.47 -11.86
N ASN A 188 13.43 12.86 -10.59
CA ASN A 188 12.42 13.64 -9.87
C ASN A 188 13.04 14.90 -9.25
N ALA A 189 12.95 16.02 -9.97
CA ALA A 189 13.56 17.30 -9.57
C ALA A 189 13.04 17.83 -8.22
N ALA A 190 11.74 17.66 -7.94
CA ALA A 190 11.15 18.05 -6.66
C ALA A 190 11.74 17.24 -5.49
N MET A 191 12.03 15.96 -5.73
CA MET A 191 12.71 15.10 -4.77
C MET A 191 14.17 15.50 -4.60
N GLN A 192 14.92 15.72 -5.69
CA GLN A 192 16.33 16.11 -5.63
C GLN A 192 16.58 17.32 -4.74
N GLN A 193 15.76 18.38 -4.88
CA GLN A 193 15.88 19.59 -4.07
C GLN A 193 15.74 19.31 -2.57
N GLN A 194 14.86 18.38 -2.19
CA GLN A 194 14.65 18.00 -0.79
C GLN A 194 15.70 17.00 -0.26
N PHE A 195 16.49 16.38 -1.14
CA PHE A 195 17.56 15.44 -0.79
C PHE A 195 18.97 16.04 -0.79
N HIS A 196 19.12 17.33 -1.14
CA HIS A 196 20.42 17.98 -1.32
C HIS A 196 21.23 18.25 -0.03
N HIS A 197 20.74 17.86 1.14
CA HIS A 197 21.46 18.00 2.41
C HIS A 197 21.37 16.72 3.22
N SER A 198 22.51 16.10 3.56
CA SER A 198 22.67 15.23 4.74
C SER A 198 24.15 14.93 4.98
N ASP A 199 24.60 15.25 6.19
CA ASP A 199 25.84 14.78 6.82
C ASP A 199 26.02 13.25 6.65
N PRO A 200 27.22 12.76 6.23
CA PRO A 200 27.52 11.33 6.11
C PRO A 200 27.31 10.51 7.40
N ALA A 201 27.18 11.15 8.57
CA ALA A 201 26.88 10.48 9.84
C ALA A 201 25.42 9.94 9.97
N LEU A 202 24.51 10.26 9.05
CA LEU A 202 23.07 9.96 9.15
C LEU A 202 22.65 8.68 8.42
N LEU A 203 23.29 7.56 8.73
CA LEU A 203 23.07 6.26 8.08
C LEU A 203 21.59 5.80 8.10
N ASN A 204 20.90 5.98 9.23
CA ASN A 204 19.48 5.63 9.37
C ASN A 204 18.58 6.53 8.51
N VAL A 205 18.93 7.80 8.33
CA VAL A 205 18.17 8.71 7.46
C VAL A 205 18.28 8.28 6.00
N TYR A 206 19.47 7.90 5.53
CA TYR A 206 19.61 7.35 4.17
C TYR A 206 18.77 6.08 3.97
N MET A 207 18.81 5.17 4.94
CA MET A 207 18.00 3.95 4.86
C MET A 207 16.50 4.22 4.91
N LEU A 208 16.05 5.17 5.72
CA LEU A 208 14.64 5.56 5.75
C LEU A 208 14.22 6.06 4.37
N LYS A 209 15.02 6.95 3.79
CA LYS A 209 14.76 7.55 2.47
C LYS A 209 14.72 6.50 1.36
N ILE A 210 15.69 5.59 1.32
CA ILE A 210 15.72 4.48 0.36
C ILE A 210 14.48 3.60 0.54
N SER A 211 14.15 3.22 1.78
CA SER A 211 12.98 2.39 2.08
C SER A 211 11.68 3.05 1.63
N VAL A 212 11.55 4.37 1.80
CA VAL A 212 10.40 5.13 1.28
C VAL A 212 10.39 5.15 -0.24
N CYS A 213 11.53 5.37 -0.90
CA CYS A 213 11.63 5.41 -2.36
C CYS A 213 11.34 4.06 -3.04
N GLU A 214 11.65 2.96 -2.37
CA GLU A 214 11.37 1.61 -2.88
C GLU A 214 9.97 1.10 -2.51
N GLY A 215 9.22 1.84 -1.68
CA GLY A 215 7.91 1.40 -1.21
C GLY A 215 8.01 0.20 -0.27
N ASN A 216 9.02 0.16 0.60
CA ASN A 216 9.18 -0.90 1.59
C ASN A 216 8.64 -0.46 2.96
N SER A 217 7.36 -0.71 3.20
CA SER A 217 6.65 -0.27 4.42
C SER A 217 7.26 -0.85 5.69
N LEU A 218 7.66 -2.12 5.68
CA LEU A 218 8.25 -2.76 6.85
C LEU A 218 9.66 -2.26 7.17
N ALA A 219 10.48 -2.01 6.15
CA ALA A 219 11.78 -1.38 6.36
C ALA A 219 11.65 0.05 6.89
N VAL A 220 10.63 0.80 6.44
CA VAL A 220 10.30 2.11 7.01
C VAL A 220 10.02 2.01 8.51
N GLU A 221 9.15 1.07 8.94
CA GLU A 221 8.84 0.91 10.36
C GLU A 221 10.09 0.53 11.18
N TYR A 222 10.89 -0.41 10.67
CA TYR A 222 12.13 -0.87 11.32
C TYR A 222 13.14 0.26 11.48
N VAL A 223 13.47 0.97 10.39
CA VAL A 223 14.47 2.04 10.40
C VAL A 223 13.99 3.21 11.25
N TRP A 224 12.71 3.57 11.16
CA TRP A 224 12.11 4.59 12.02
C TRP A 224 12.30 4.26 13.51
N GLY A 225 12.14 2.99 13.89
CA GLY A 225 12.40 2.50 15.25
C GLY A 225 13.83 2.71 15.74
N LYS A 226 14.82 2.76 14.84
CA LYS A 226 16.25 2.97 15.14
C LYS A 226 16.68 4.44 15.18
N MET A 227 15.85 5.35 14.66
CA MET A 227 16.16 6.77 14.62
C MET A 227 15.92 7.47 15.96
N ASN A 228 16.72 8.49 16.24
CA ASN A 228 16.51 9.37 17.39
C ASN A 228 15.37 10.39 17.14
N GLU A 229 14.91 11.07 18.19
CA GLU A 229 13.77 12.00 18.07
C GLU A 229 14.01 13.17 17.11
N LYS A 230 15.24 13.71 17.09
CA LYS A 230 15.60 14.81 16.20
C LYS A 230 15.49 14.36 14.74
N GLU A 231 16.10 13.23 14.40
CA GLU A 231 16.01 12.64 13.07
C GLU A 231 14.57 12.36 12.65
N ARG A 232 13.74 11.84 13.57
CA ARG A 232 12.32 11.59 13.30
C ARG A 232 11.57 12.87 12.99
N ARG A 233 11.69 13.91 13.84
CA ARG A 233 11.02 15.21 13.63
C ARG A 233 11.42 15.86 12.31
N GLU A 234 12.70 15.84 11.97
CA GLU A 234 13.21 16.48 10.73
C GLU A 234 12.80 15.76 9.43
N ASN A 235 12.37 14.50 9.52
CA ASN A 235 12.02 13.67 8.37
C ASN A 235 10.53 13.29 8.28
N LEU A 236 9.74 13.49 9.34
CA LEU A 236 8.34 13.03 9.41
C LEU A 236 7.49 13.54 8.23
N VAL A 237 7.40 14.86 8.07
CA VAL A 237 6.61 15.48 6.98
C VAL A 237 7.22 15.17 5.61
N LYS A 238 8.55 15.22 5.49
CA LYS A 238 9.25 14.96 4.22
C LYS A 238 8.97 13.55 3.70
N MET A 239 9.02 12.54 4.57
CA MET A 239 8.81 11.15 4.15
C MET A 239 7.35 10.89 3.77
N ALA A 240 6.38 11.48 4.48
CA ALA A 240 4.99 11.44 4.06
C ALA A 240 4.81 12.07 2.68
N THR A 241 5.38 13.26 2.44
CA THR A 241 5.38 13.92 1.14
C THR A 241 5.95 13.03 0.04
N PHE A 242 7.08 12.38 0.27
CA PHE A 242 7.67 11.47 -0.72
C PHE A 242 6.81 10.25 -0.99
N SER A 243 6.32 9.58 0.05
CA SER A 243 5.45 8.41 -0.13
C SER A 243 4.19 8.76 -0.93
N PHE A 244 3.60 9.94 -0.71
CA PHE A 244 2.48 10.43 -1.50
C PHE A 244 2.87 10.71 -2.96
N LEU A 245 4.00 11.37 -3.20
CA LEU A 245 4.46 11.66 -4.56
C LEU A 245 4.74 10.37 -5.35
N PHE A 246 5.34 9.38 -4.71
CA PHE A 246 5.51 8.06 -5.31
C PHE A 246 4.18 7.38 -5.56
N TYR A 247 3.26 7.34 -4.58
CA TYR A 247 1.91 6.82 -4.77
C TYR A 247 1.27 7.39 -6.04
N ARG A 248 1.30 8.72 -6.21
CA ARG A 248 0.70 9.40 -7.37
C ARG A 248 1.37 9.01 -8.69
N ASN A 249 2.70 8.97 -8.73
CA ASN A 249 3.44 8.61 -9.94
C ASN A 249 3.13 7.17 -10.37
N TRP A 250 2.94 6.27 -9.40
CA TRP A 250 2.69 4.85 -9.66
C TRP A 250 1.20 4.50 -9.77
N SER A 251 0.28 5.31 -9.24
CA SER A 251 -1.17 4.99 -9.21
C SER A 251 -1.78 4.86 -10.61
N MET A 252 -1.20 5.57 -11.59
CA MET A 252 -1.59 5.55 -13.00
C MET A 252 -1.00 4.36 -13.79
N MET A 253 -0.16 3.53 -13.17
CA MET A 253 0.55 2.45 -13.84
C MET A 253 -0.25 1.14 -13.84
N LYS A 254 0.19 0.17 -14.66
CA LYS A 254 -0.44 -1.15 -14.87
C LYS A 254 -0.56 -1.95 -13.56
N ASP A 255 -1.44 -2.96 -13.55
CA ASP A 255 -1.71 -3.89 -12.44
C ASP A 255 -0.46 -4.44 -11.74
N ILE A 256 0.64 -4.65 -12.48
CA ILE A 256 1.92 -5.12 -11.94
C ILE A 256 2.51 -4.23 -10.84
N PHE A 257 2.12 -2.96 -10.78
CA PHE A 257 2.57 -2.00 -9.75
C PHE A 257 1.53 -1.76 -8.65
N LYS A 258 0.34 -2.36 -8.72
CA LYS A 258 -0.73 -2.09 -7.74
C LYS A 258 -0.31 -2.45 -6.31
N TYR A 259 0.42 -3.55 -6.15
CA TYR A 259 1.00 -3.92 -4.86
C TYR A 259 1.92 -2.81 -4.31
N LEU A 260 2.85 -2.32 -5.13
CA LEU A 260 3.77 -1.26 -4.76
C LEU A 260 3.05 0.06 -4.42
N VAL A 261 2.00 0.40 -5.16
CA VAL A 261 1.13 1.55 -4.87
C VAL A 261 0.49 1.44 -3.48
N GLU A 262 0.03 0.25 -3.10
CA GLU A 262 -0.51 0.02 -1.74
C GLU A 262 0.56 0.19 -0.65
N GLN A 263 1.80 -0.18 -0.93
CA GLN A 263 2.90 -0.01 0.02
C GLN A 263 3.23 1.47 0.25
N TYR A 264 3.24 2.30 -0.80
CA TYR A 264 3.41 3.74 -0.63
C TYR A 264 2.30 4.36 0.22
N LEU A 265 1.06 3.89 0.05
CA LEU A 265 -0.04 4.33 0.89
C LEU A 265 0.12 3.89 2.36
N GLN A 266 0.56 2.65 2.60
CA GLN A 266 0.90 2.19 3.96
C GLN A 266 1.95 3.08 4.62
N ILE A 267 3.02 3.40 3.88
CA ILE A 267 4.09 4.30 4.33
C ILE A 267 3.54 5.70 4.60
N PHE A 268 2.71 6.24 3.72
CA PHE A 268 2.07 7.53 3.92
C PHE A 268 1.27 7.55 5.22
N MET A 269 0.40 6.56 5.42
CA MET A 269 -0.42 6.46 6.62
C MET A 269 0.42 6.27 7.88
N PHE A 270 1.51 5.51 7.81
CA PHE A 270 2.44 5.35 8.93
C PHE A 270 2.97 6.71 9.43
N PHE A 271 3.41 7.58 8.52
CA PHE A 271 3.88 8.92 8.90
C PHE A 271 2.73 9.84 9.27
N PHE A 272 1.65 9.85 8.50
CA PHE A 272 0.49 10.72 8.72
C PHE A 272 -0.08 10.59 10.13
N ASN A 273 -0.19 9.36 10.64
CA ASN A 273 -0.73 9.09 11.97
C ASN A 273 0.19 9.52 13.12
N LYS A 274 1.48 9.78 12.83
CA LYS A 274 2.45 10.24 13.82
C LYS A 274 2.54 11.77 13.87
N MET A 275 1.90 12.45 12.93
CA MET A 275 1.93 13.91 12.85
C MET A 275 0.95 14.56 13.84
N THR A 276 1.42 15.65 14.43
CA THR A 276 0.60 16.67 15.06
C THR A 276 -0.26 17.40 14.03
N ILE A 277 -1.24 18.18 14.49
CA ILE A 277 -2.08 19.00 13.60
C ILE A 277 -1.21 20.04 12.86
N GLN A 278 -0.24 20.67 13.54
CA GLN A 278 0.66 21.63 12.91
C GLN A 278 1.52 20.98 11.80
N GLU A 279 2.01 19.77 12.01
CA GLU A 279 2.76 19.03 10.98
C GLU A 279 1.88 18.63 9.79
N LYS A 280 0.60 18.34 10.02
CA LYS A 280 -0.39 18.11 8.95
C LYS A 280 -0.67 19.40 8.17
N GLU A 281 -0.75 20.56 8.83
CA GLU A 281 -0.84 21.87 8.13
C GLU A 281 0.38 22.13 7.25
N ILE A 282 1.58 21.83 7.75
CA ILE A 282 2.81 21.91 6.94
C ILE A 282 2.72 20.94 5.76
N LEU A 283 2.30 19.69 5.98
CA LEU A 283 2.09 18.73 4.90
C LEU A 283 1.15 19.35 3.84
N TYR A 284 -0.05 19.77 4.20
CA TYR A 284 -1.02 20.30 3.24
C TYR A 284 -0.56 21.57 2.50
N SER A 285 0.31 22.38 3.11
CA SER A 285 0.89 23.59 2.50
C SER A 285 2.14 23.34 1.64
N CYS A 286 2.78 22.16 1.73
CA CYS A 286 4.05 21.89 1.03
C CYS A 286 3.98 21.95 -0.52
N LEU A 287 2.79 21.88 -1.13
CA LEU A 287 2.63 21.85 -2.60
C LEU A 287 1.41 22.66 -3.07
N PRO A 288 1.47 24.01 -3.07
CA PRO A 288 0.32 24.88 -3.35
C PRO A 288 -0.20 24.81 -4.80
N THR A 289 0.57 24.23 -5.73
CA THR A 289 0.16 24.09 -7.15
C THR A 289 -0.81 22.93 -7.39
N PHE A 290 -0.98 22.03 -6.42
CA PHE A 290 -1.89 20.89 -6.53
C PHE A 290 -2.89 20.92 -5.38
N ASN A 291 -4.13 20.53 -5.68
CA ASN A 291 -5.15 20.35 -4.66
C ASN A 291 -4.82 19.11 -3.80
N TRP A 292 -3.79 19.19 -2.96
CA TRP A 292 -3.20 18.02 -2.33
C TRP A 292 -4.18 17.30 -1.40
N SER A 293 -5.00 18.10 -0.72
CA SER A 293 -6.10 17.65 0.13
C SER A 293 -7.08 16.74 -0.61
N ILE A 294 -7.50 17.09 -1.84
CA ILE A 294 -8.42 16.22 -2.59
C ILE A 294 -7.77 14.89 -2.93
N PHE A 295 -6.50 14.89 -3.35
CA PHE A 295 -5.83 13.67 -3.75
C PHE A 295 -5.57 12.72 -2.58
N ILE A 296 -5.29 13.24 -1.39
CA ILE A 296 -5.17 12.41 -0.18
C ILE A 296 -6.50 11.70 0.08
N LEU A 297 -7.62 12.42 0.00
CA LEU A 297 -8.95 11.83 0.16
C LEU A 297 -9.25 10.80 -0.93
N GLN A 298 -8.92 11.09 -2.19
CA GLN A 298 -9.08 10.15 -3.31
C GLN A 298 -8.24 8.88 -3.11
N MET A 299 -7.00 9.03 -2.67
CA MET A 299 -6.07 7.94 -2.37
C MET A 299 -6.64 6.99 -1.31
N LEU A 300 -7.21 7.53 -0.23
CA LEU A 300 -7.87 6.74 0.83
C LEU A 300 -9.16 6.09 0.33
N MET A 301 -9.95 6.83 -0.46
CA MET A 301 -11.18 6.34 -1.07
C MET A 301 -10.96 5.14 -1.99
N ASP A 302 -9.90 5.19 -2.79
CA ASP A 302 -9.63 4.19 -3.85
C ASP A 302 -8.85 2.98 -3.36
N SER A 303 -8.40 2.97 -2.10
CA SER A 303 -7.49 1.95 -1.60
C SER A 303 -8.01 1.35 -0.30
N TRP A 304 -8.51 0.12 -0.36
CA TRP A 304 -8.92 -0.61 0.85
C TRP A 304 -7.70 -1.14 1.63
N PRO A 305 -7.67 -1.08 2.98
CA PRO A 305 -8.77 -0.78 3.92
C PRO A 305 -8.91 0.68 4.35
N TRP A 306 -8.29 1.63 3.64
CA TRP A 306 -8.10 2.99 4.13
C TRP A 306 -9.35 3.87 4.12
N GLN A 307 -10.45 3.43 3.50
CA GLN A 307 -11.72 4.17 3.52
C GLN A 307 -12.29 4.31 4.93
N ASP A 308 -12.01 3.35 5.82
CA ASP A 308 -12.46 3.43 7.22
C ASP A 308 -11.73 4.58 7.98
N HIS A 309 -10.58 5.05 7.47
CA HIS A 309 -9.84 6.20 8.00
C HIS A 309 -10.18 7.52 7.31
N LEU A 310 -11.09 7.50 6.33
CA LEU A 310 -11.43 8.68 5.55
C LEU A 310 -12.01 9.81 6.41
N ILE A 311 -12.93 9.49 7.33
CA ILE A 311 -13.65 10.51 8.11
C ILE A 311 -12.71 11.26 9.07
N PRO A 312 -11.84 10.60 9.85
CA PRO A 312 -10.83 11.30 10.64
C PRO A 312 -9.91 12.19 9.80
N VAL A 313 -9.39 11.67 8.68
CA VAL A 313 -8.49 12.43 7.79
C VAL A 313 -9.21 13.62 7.15
N PHE A 314 -10.46 13.43 6.75
CA PHE A 314 -11.30 14.50 6.20
C PHE A 314 -11.57 15.59 7.23
N SER A 315 -11.82 15.23 8.48
CA SER A 315 -12.03 16.18 9.57
C SER A 315 -10.78 16.99 9.87
N ASP A 316 -9.61 16.35 9.88
CA ASP A 316 -8.32 17.03 10.04
C ASP A 316 -8.06 17.99 8.86
N LEU A 317 -8.31 17.54 7.63
CA LEU A 317 -8.16 18.37 6.43
C LEU A 317 -9.07 19.60 6.44
N LEU A 318 -10.31 19.46 6.90
CA LEU A 318 -11.24 20.57 7.05
C LEU A 318 -10.73 21.63 8.02
N ARG A 319 -10.12 21.21 9.14
CA ARG A 319 -9.54 22.12 10.13
C ARG A 319 -8.33 22.88 9.59
N CYS A 320 -7.53 22.23 8.76
CA CYS A 320 -6.33 22.81 8.18
C CYS A 320 -6.56 23.59 6.87
N SER A 321 -7.78 23.56 6.31
CA SER A 321 -8.05 24.15 5.00
C SER A 321 -8.53 25.60 5.12
N GLU A 322 -7.81 26.52 4.49
CA GLU A 322 -8.25 27.92 4.34
C GLU A 322 -9.57 28.06 3.55
N ASN A 323 -9.91 27.08 2.71
CA ASN A 323 -11.13 27.05 1.92
C ASN A 323 -11.85 25.70 2.04
N GLY A 324 -12.28 25.39 3.27
CA GLY A 324 -13.01 24.16 3.58
C GLY A 324 -14.22 23.92 2.68
N VAL A 325 -14.99 24.96 2.33
CA VAL A 325 -16.15 24.84 1.44
C VAL A 325 -15.76 24.31 0.05
N LYS A 326 -14.67 24.81 -0.54
CA LYS A 326 -14.18 24.31 -1.83
C LYS A 326 -13.76 22.85 -1.73
N LEU A 327 -13.00 22.48 -0.70
CA LEU A 327 -12.57 21.11 -0.46
C LEU A 327 -13.77 20.15 -0.34
N VAL A 328 -14.80 20.52 0.42
CA VAL A 328 -16.05 19.75 0.57
C VAL A 328 -16.71 19.54 -0.78
N LYS A 329 -16.90 20.62 -1.56
CA LYS A 329 -17.57 20.54 -2.87
C LYS A 329 -16.83 19.64 -3.84
N GLU A 330 -15.51 19.77 -3.94
CA GLU A 330 -14.68 18.95 -4.82
C GLU A 330 -14.68 17.48 -4.39
N PHE A 331 -14.65 17.22 -3.08
CA PHE A 331 -14.69 15.86 -2.57
C PHE A 331 -16.03 15.17 -2.75
N LEU A 332 -17.13 15.88 -2.48
CA LEU A 332 -18.47 15.36 -2.74
C LEU A 332 -18.72 15.16 -4.24
N HIS A 333 -18.19 16.03 -5.10
CA HIS A 333 -18.24 15.84 -6.55
C HIS A 333 -17.53 14.54 -6.96
N TYR A 334 -16.31 14.32 -6.46
CA TYR A 334 -15.57 13.07 -6.71
C TYR A 334 -16.33 11.84 -6.20
N LEU A 335 -16.94 11.89 -5.02
CA LEU A 335 -17.77 10.79 -4.50
C LEU A 335 -18.98 10.50 -5.39
N LYS A 336 -19.67 11.54 -5.87
CA LYS A 336 -20.80 11.39 -6.82
C LYS A 336 -20.34 10.75 -8.13
N MET A 337 -19.17 11.15 -8.64
CA MET A 337 -18.56 10.52 -9.81
C MET A 337 -18.29 9.03 -9.56
N LYS A 338 -17.66 8.67 -8.43
CA LYS A 338 -17.42 7.27 -8.06
C LYS A 338 -18.71 6.45 -7.92
N ILE A 339 -19.75 7.01 -7.33
CA ILE A 339 -21.07 6.36 -7.22
C ILE A 339 -21.67 6.12 -8.63
N SER A 340 -21.48 7.06 -9.54
CA SER A 340 -21.99 6.96 -10.92
C SER A 340 -21.21 5.91 -11.73
N ASP A 341 -19.89 5.93 -11.66
CA ASP A 341 -18.99 4.96 -12.31
C ASP A 341 -19.19 3.53 -11.80
N THR A 342 -19.73 3.39 -10.60
CA THR A 342 -19.94 2.08 -9.98
C THR A 342 -21.33 1.51 -10.25
N ARG A 343 -22.29 2.36 -10.64
CA ARG A 343 -23.63 1.95 -11.07
C ARG A 343 -23.59 1.04 -12.29
N SER A 344 -22.61 1.23 -13.18
CA SER A 344 -22.35 0.36 -14.33
C SER A 344 -21.67 -0.97 -13.99
N ASN A 345 -21.08 -1.09 -12.79
CA ASN A 345 -20.31 -2.24 -12.33
C ASN A 345 -21.05 -3.10 -11.27
N GLY A 346 -22.36 -2.86 -11.07
CA GLY A 346 -23.24 -3.60 -10.18
C GLY A 346 -23.57 -2.90 -8.84
N ASP A 347 -24.69 -3.28 -8.22
CA ASP A 347 -25.30 -2.61 -7.06
C ASP A 347 -24.42 -2.56 -5.79
N VAL A 348 -23.45 -3.48 -5.66
CA VAL A 348 -22.63 -3.61 -4.45
C VAL A 348 -21.75 -2.37 -4.21
N TYR A 349 -21.09 -1.86 -5.25
CA TYR A 349 -20.23 -0.68 -5.13
C TYR A 349 -21.04 0.59 -4.90
N TYR A 350 -22.17 0.69 -5.60
CA TYR A 350 -23.08 1.82 -5.48
C TYR A 350 -23.49 2.00 -4.02
N ASN A 351 -23.99 0.95 -3.38
CA ASN A 351 -24.43 0.98 -2.00
C ASN A 351 -23.27 1.28 -1.02
N TYR A 352 -22.08 0.72 -1.26
CA TYR A 352 -20.91 1.00 -0.42
C TYR A 352 -20.49 2.48 -0.48
N PHE A 353 -20.31 3.04 -1.67
CA PHE A 353 -19.90 4.43 -1.83
C PHE A 353 -21.00 5.42 -1.45
N GLN A 354 -22.28 5.07 -1.61
CA GLN A 354 -23.38 5.84 -1.04
C GLN A 354 -23.30 5.91 0.48
N ASN A 355 -23.04 4.79 1.16
CA ASN A 355 -22.85 4.79 2.61
C ASN A 355 -21.69 5.70 3.04
N ILE A 356 -20.59 5.71 2.31
CA ILE A 356 -19.48 6.65 2.55
C ILE A 356 -19.93 8.10 2.34
N TYR A 357 -20.64 8.38 1.25
CA TYR A 357 -21.16 9.71 0.96
C TYR A 357 -22.04 10.25 2.09
N TYR A 358 -22.97 9.44 2.61
CA TYR A 358 -23.80 9.83 3.75
C TYR A 358 -22.98 10.03 5.03
N LYS A 359 -21.97 9.18 5.29
CA LYS A 359 -21.06 9.39 6.42
C LYS A 359 -20.32 10.72 6.30
N VAL A 360 -19.83 11.07 5.11
CA VAL A 360 -19.14 12.35 4.89
C VAL A 360 -20.09 13.52 5.17
N ILE A 361 -21.31 13.50 4.63
CA ILE A 361 -22.31 14.56 4.87
C ILE A 361 -22.65 14.68 6.36
N TYR A 362 -22.90 13.56 7.03
CA TYR A 362 -23.28 13.54 8.44
C TYR A 362 -22.22 14.16 9.34
N ASN A 363 -20.94 13.97 8.98
CA ASN A 363 -19.79 14.49 9.74
C ASN A 363 -19.36 15.91 9.31
N LEU A 364 -20.09 16.57 8.39
CA LEU A 364 -19.81 17.97 8.08
C LEU A 364 -20.17 18.88 9.27
N PRO A 365 -19.41 19.97 9.48
CA PRO A 365 -19.84 21.08 10.33
C PRO A 365 -21.22 21.62 9.91
N ASP A 366 -22.05 22.05 10.86
CA ASP A 366 -23.43 22.46 10.59
C ASP A 366 -23.53 23.68 9.65
N ASP A 367 -22.57 24.60 9.76
CA ASP A 367 -22.41 25.75 8.86
C ASP A 367 -22.07 25.34 7.42
N MET A 368 -21.47 24.16 7.22
CA MET A 368 -21.14 23.63 5.90
C MET A 368 -22.25 22.76 5.29
N LYS A 369 -23.13 22.16 6.10
CA LYS A 369 -24.24 21.32 5.60
C LYS A 369 -25.18 22.09 4.66
N GLY A 370 -25.57 23.30 5.04
CA GLY A 370 -26.46 24.15 4.23
C GLY A 370 -25.87 24.64 2.90
N VAL A 371 -24.55 24.54 2.73
CA VAL A 371 -23.83 24.90 1.50
C VAL A 371 -23.76 23.72 0.51
N VAL A 372 -23.97 22.50 0.99
CA VAL A 372 -23.91 21.26 0.20
C VAL A 372 -25.30 20.85 -0.34
N GLU A 373 -26.37 21.26 0.35
CA GLU A 373 -27.76 20.99 -0.04
C GLU A 373 -28.31 21.92 -1.13
N LYS A 374 -27.60 23.03 -1.42
CA LYS A 374 -27.86 23.95 -2.52
C LYS A 374 -26.91 23.69 -3.68
#